data_AF-A0A955YNL9-F1
#
_entry.id   AF-A0A955YNL9-F1
#
_cell.length_a   1.000
_cell.length_b   1.000
_cell.length_c   1.000
_cell.angle_alpha   90.00
_cell.angle_beta   90.00
_cell.angle_gamma   90.00
#
_symmetry.space_group_name_H-M   'P 1'
#
loop_
_entity.id
_entity.type
_entity.pdbx_description
1 polymer ?
#
loop_
_entity_poly.entity_id
_entity_poly.type
_entity_poly.pdbx_seq_one_letter_code
_entity_poly.pdbx_strand_id
1 'polypeptide(L)'
;MDAREAQRRTSDALDAGNAEAALGPLWALLGRSHMSDDELRAALALADKTYTALGRRRAVATLRMFRGDLVGAQSLVRDVPLDRARLHVMSNEPALAARAFEEAGWLGHAAIQLENAGDMRTARLLWERLTQDPRLRSNLYILGLVRFNLSRACQQLDDHAAARRERVLSMQAIEAAADGFETIGQR
;
A
#
# COMPACT_ATOMS: atom_id res chain seq x y z
N MET A 1 -32.09 1.91 -0.28
CA MET A 1 -32.18 3.37 -0.04
C MET A 1 -31.79 4.05 -1.33
N ASP A 2 -32.55 5.05 -1.79
CA ASP A 2 -32.16 5.83 -2.97
C ASP A 2 -30.95 6.73 -2.64
N ALA A 3 -30.17 7.11 -3.66
CA ALA A 3 -28.95 7.88 -3.54
C ALA A 3 -29.18 9.28 -2.97
N ARG A 4 -30.20 9.98 -3.48
CA ARG A 4 -30.55 11.33 -3.01
C ARG A 4 -30.99 11.29 -1.56
N GLU A 5 -31.72 10.26 -1.18
CA GLU A 5 -32.14 10.05 0.20
C GLU A 5 -30.97 9.72 1.12
N ALA A 6 -30.05 8.86 0.69
CA ALA A 6 -28.83 8.54 1.43
C ALA A 6 -27.96 9.78 1.63
N GLN A 7 -27.78 10.58 0.58
CA GLN A 7 -27.05 11.83 0.62
C GLN A 7 -27.69 12.83 1.58
N ARG A 8 -29.00 13.07 1.46
CA ARG A 8 -29.76 13.97 2.33
C ARG A 8 -29.66 13.58 3.79
N ARG A 9 -29.92 12.30 4.12
CA ARG A 9 -29.82 11.81 5.50
C ARG A 9 -28.41 11.89 6.08
N THR A 10 -27.38 11.71 5.24
CA THR A 10 -25.98 11.90 5.66
C THR A 10 -25.74 13.36 6.02
N SER A 11 -26.14 14.30 5.14
CA SER A 11 -26.00 15.75 5.40
C SER A 11 -26.78 16.20 6.62
N ASP A 12 -28.06 15.82 6.74
CA ASP A 12 -28.93 16.20 7.87
C ASP A 12 -28.32 15.74 9.22
N ALA A 13 -27.74 14.52 9.26
CA ALA A 13 -27.07 14.00 10.45
C ALA A 13 -25.79 14.78 10.80
N LEU A 14 -25.01 15.19 9.78
CA LEU A 14 -23.81 16.00 9.98
C LEU A 14 -24.15 17.41 10.45
N ASP A 15 -25.18 18.03 9.87
CA ASP A 15 -25.64 19.38 10.24
C ASP A 15 -26.19 19.39 11.68
N ALA A 16 -26.79 18.29 12.13
CA ALA A 16 -27.19 18.07 13.51
C ALA A 16 -26.02 17.74 14.47
N GLY A 17 -24.78 17.69 13.99
CA GLY A 17 -23.60 17.33 14.78
C GLY A 17 -23.53 15.85 15.17
N ASN A 18 -24.41 15.00 14.62
CA ASN A 18 -24.46 13.57 14.91
C ASN A 18 -23.79 12.76 13.80
N ALA A 19 -22.45 12.83 13.75
CA ALA A 19 -21.67 12.15 12.74
C ALA A 19 -21.77 10.61 12.81
N GLU A 20 -22.10 10.04 13.97
CA GLU A 20 -22.28 8.59 14.10
C GLU A 20 -23.55 8.13 13.35
N ALA A 21 -24.64 8.90 13.46
CA ALA A 21 -25.88 8.62 12.72
C ALA A 21 -25.71 8.77 11.19
N ALA A 22 -24.72 9.54 10.74
CA ALA A 22 -24.42 9.73 9.33
C ALA A 22 -23.79 8.47 8.67
N LEU A 23 -23.20 7.56 9.45
CA LEU A 23 -22.47 6.39 8.93
C LEU A 23 -23.35 5.44 8.12
N GLY A 24 -24.56 5.12 8.61
CA GLY A 24 -25.46 4.18 7.94
C GLY A 24 -25.87 4.66 6.55
N PRO A 25 -26.44 5.87 6.41
CA PRO A 25 -26.76 6.46 5.11
C PRO A 25 -25.51 6.66 4.22
N LEU A 26 -24.37 7.06 4.78
CA LEU A 26 -23.12 7.22 4.04
C LEU A 26 -22.66 5.90 3.41
N TRP A 27 -22.70 4.79 4.15
CA TRP A 27 -22.33 3.48 3.64
C TRP A 27 -23.33 2.97 2.60
N ALA A 28 -24.62 3.27 2.76
CA ALA A 28 -25.62 2.98 1.74
C ALA A 28 -25.35 3.76 0.44
N LEU A 29 -24.84 5.00 0.52
CA LEU A 29 -24.43 5.79 -0.63
C LEU A 29 -23.18 5.23 -1.31
N LEU A 30 -22.12 4.94 -0.52
CA LEU A 30 -20.83 4.44 -1.03
C LEU A 30 -20.89 2.97 -1.51
N GLY A 31 -21.84 2.18 -1.03
CA GLY A 31 -22.02 0.78 -1.42
C GLY A 31 -22.72 0.57 -2.77
N ARG A 32 -23.06 1.64 -3.49
CA ARG A 32 -23.73 1.55 -4.80
C ARG A 32 -22.75 1.05 -5.86
N SER A 33 -23.19 0.08 -6.67
CA SER A 33 -22.36 -0.53 -7.73
C SER A 33 -22.09 0.39 -8.93
N HIS A 34 -22.95 1.39 -9.15
CA HIS A 34 -22.82 2.35 -10.24
C HIS A 34 -23.00 3.76 -9.71
N MET A 35 -21.95 4.56 -9.84
CA MET A 35 -21.92 5.99 -9.52
C MET A 35 -21.18 6.70 -10.64
N SER A 36 -21.68 7.87 -11.04
CA SER A 36 -20.88 8.79 -11.86
C SER A 36 -19.71 9.33 -11.06
N ASP A 37 -18.70 9.87 -11.74
CA ASP A 37 -17.56 10.49 -11.08
C ASP A 37 -17.96 11.67 -10.16
N ASP A 38 -18.99 12.44 -10.55
CA ASP A 38 -19.53 13.52 -9.73
C ASP A 38 -20.23 13.02 -8.48
N GLU A 39 -21.03 11.95 -8.60
CA GLU A 39 -21.66 11.30 -7.46
C GLU A 39 -20.61 10.74 -6.49
N LEU A 40 -19.56 10.10 -7.03
CA LEU A 40 -18.47 9.56 -6.22
C LEU A 40 -17.72 10.68 -5.50
N ARG A 41 -17.37 11.77 -6.20
CA ARG A 41 -16.72 12.95 -5.59
C ARG A 41 -17.55 13.52 -4.44
N ALA A 42 -18.86 13.69 -4.65
CA ALA A 42 -19.76 14.19 -3.61
C ALA A 42 -19.86 13.25 -2.41
N ALA A 43 -19.97 11.93 -2.65
CA ALA A 43 -20.01 10.93 -1.58
C ALA A 43 -18.70 10.87 -0.78
N LEU A 44 -17.55 10.95 -1.44
CA LEU A 44 -16.24 10.99 -0.76
C LEU A 44 -16.05 12.28 0.05
N ALA A 45 -16.60 13.41 -0.40
CA ALA A 45 -16.60 14.64 0.39
C ALA A 45 -17.45 14.53 1.67
N LEU A 46 -18.60 13.86 1.60
CA LEU A 46 -19.39 13.53 2.79
C LEU A 46 -18.66 12.54 3.71
N ALA A 47 -17.96 11.57 3.14
CA ALA A 47 -17.15 10.63 3.91
C ALA A 47 -16.00 11.34 4.65
N ASP A 48 -15.30 12.28 4.00
CA ASP A 48 -14.25 13.10 4.63
C ASP A 48 -14.80 13.89 5.82
N LYS A 49 -15.93 14.60 5.64
CA LYS A 49 -16.59 15.34 6.72
C LYS A 49 -17.00 14.42 7.88
N THR A 50 -17.65 13.29 7.57
CA THR A 50 -18.14 12.32 8.56
C THR A 50 -16.99 11.74 9.36
N TYR A 51 -15.94 11.23 8.70
CA TYR A 51 -14.80 10.64 9.38
C TYR A 51 -13.93 11.67 10.10
N THR A 52 -13.90 12.93 9.62
CA THR A 52 -13.26 14.03 10.34
C THR A 52 -14.00 14.33 11.64
N ALA A 53 -15.32 14.46 11.61
CA ALA A 53 -16.14 14.69 12.80
C ALA A 53 -16.04 13.54 13.83
N LEU A 54 -15.84 12.31 13.35
CA LEU A 54 -15.61 11.13 14.20
C LEU A 54 -14.16 10.94 14.65
N GLY A 55 -13.24 11.84 14.30
CA GLY A 55 -11.82 11.72 14.66
C GLY A 55 -11.11 10.53 14.01
N ARG A 56 -11.66 9.94 12.94
CA ARG A 56 -11.10 8.76 12.24
C ARG A 56 -9.99 9.16 11.28
N ARG A 57 -8.91 9.71 11.83
CA ARG A 57 -7.77 10.32 11.11
C ARG A 57 -7.24 9.49 9.94
N ARG A 58 -7.05 8.20 10.15
CA ARG A 58 -6.50 7.28 9.13
C ARG A 58 -7.43 7.12 7.92
N ALA A 59 -8.73 7.06 8.15
CA ALA A 59 -9.73 7.00 7.07
C ALA A 59 -9.76 8.31 6.28
N VAL A 60 -9.75 9.45 6.98
CA VAL A 60 -9.68 10.78 6.34
C VAL A 60 -8.42 10.91 5.49
N ALA A 61 -7.25 10.51 6.00
CA ALA A 61 -6.01 10.53 5.24
C ALA A 61 -6.10 9.72 3.94
N THR A 62 -6.69 8.52 4.03
CA THR A 62 -6.88 7.63 2.87
C THR A 62 -7.80 8.26 1.83
N LEU A 63 -8.91 8.87 2.25
CA LEU A 63 -9.83 9.57 1.36
C LEU A 63 -9.16 10.78 0.68
N ARG A 64 -8.38 11.57 1.43
CA ARG A 64 -7.67 12.73 0.89
C ARG A 64 -6.59 12.31 -0.10
N MET A 65 -5.80 11.30 0.22
CA MET A 65 -4.87 10.68 -0.72
C MET A 65 -5.58 10.22 -2.00
N PHE A 66 -6.66 9.46 -1.89
CA PHE A 66 -7.44 9.01 -3.06
C PHE A 66 -7.97 10.16 -3.93
N ARG A 67 -8.35 11.29 -3.31
CA ARG A 67 -8.82 12.49 -4.00
C ARG A 67 -7.69 13.39 -4.53
N GLY A 68 -6.43 13.04 -4.30
CA GLY A 68 -5.26 13.83 -4.67
C GLY A 68 -4.91 14.99 -3.72
N ASP A 69 -5.60 15.12 -2.59
CA ASP A 69 -5.28 16.10 -1.54
C ASP A 69 -4.15 15.59 -0.63
N LEU A 70 -2.94 15.53 -1.18
CA LEU A 70 -1.76 15.02 -0.47
C LEU A 70 -1.36 15.95 0.69
N VAL A 71 -1.52 17.27 0.51
CA VAL A 71 -1.24 18.27 1.55
C VAL A 71 -2.16 18.08 2.75
N GLY A 72 -3.46 17.91 2.52
CA GLY A 72 -4.45 17.65 3.57
C GLY A 72 -4.30 16.29 4.24
N ALA A 73 -3.66 15.31 3.58
CA ALA A 73 -3.34 14.01 4.17
C ALA A 73 -2.05 14.03 5.03
N GLN A 74 -1.07 14.88 4.70
CA GLN A 74 0.25 14.92 5.35
C GLN A 74 0.20 15.07 6.88
N SER A 75 -0.70 15.91 7.41
CA SER A 75 -0.85 16.12 8.85
C SER A 75 -1.49 14.93 9.57
N LEU A 76 -2.26 14.12 8.85
CA LEU A 76 -3.05 13.02 9.40
C LEU A 76 -2.25 11.72 9.54
N VAL A 77 -1.22 11.52 8.71
CA VAL A 77 -0.42 10.29 8.65
C VAL A 77 0.90 10.33 9.44
N ARG A 78 1.18 11.43 10.15
CA ARG A 78 2.49 11.66 10.81
C ARG A 78 2.94 10.51 11.69
N ASP A 79 2.01 9.88 12.41
CA ASP A 79 2.31 8.87 13.43
C ASP A 79 2.16 7.43 12.92
N VAL A 80 1.81 7.23 11.64
CA VAL A 80 1.59 5.90 11.05
C VAL A 80 2.55 5.70 9.89
N PRO A 81 3.70 5.03 10.10
CA PRO A 81 4.77 4.95 9.10
C PRO A 81 4.32 4.40 7.74
N LEU A 82 3.46 3.38 7.73
CA LEU A 82 2.96 2.80 6.49
C LEU A 82 2.10 3.78 5.67
N ASP A 83 1.29 4.60 6.34
CA ASP A 83 0.46 5.58 5.63
C ASP A 83 1.28 6.79 5.17
N ARG A 84 2.31 7.17 5.94
CA ARG A 84 3.33 8.14 5.51
C ARG A 84 4.09 7.63 4.28
N ALA A 85 4.45 6.35 4.24
CA ALA A 85 5.11 5.75 3.08
C ALA A 85 4.23 5.82 1.83
N ARG A 86 2.94 5.47 1.94
CA ARG A 86 1.97 5.59 0.84
C ARG A 86 1.84 7.03 0.34
N LEU A 87 1.79 7.99 1.25
CA LEU A 87 1.76 9.40 0.90
C LEU A 87 2.99 9.79 0.06
N HIS A 88 4.20 9.43 0.51
CA HIS A 88 5.43 9.73 -0.22
C HIS A 88 5.50 9.04 -1.59
N VAL A 89 4.95 7.82 -1.74
CA VAL A 89 4.81 7.18 -3.06
C VAL A 89 3.93 8.02 -3.97
N MET A 90 2.78 8.49 -3.48
CA MET A 90 1.86 9.32 -4.25
C MET A 90 2.43 10.72 -4.56
N SER A 91 3.29 11.24 -3.69
CA SER A 91 4.02 12.50 -3.90
C SER A 91 5.25 12.35 -4.81
N ASN A 92 5.55 11.15 -5.32
CA ASN A 92 6.75 10.86 -6.11
C ASN A 92 8.06 11.19 -5.36
N GLU A 93 8.11 10.85 -4.07
CA GLU A 93 9.25 11.07 -3.17
C GLU A 93 9.86 9.71 -2.72
N PRO A 94 10.51 8.97 -3.64
CA PRO A 94 10.89 7.57 -3.40
C PRO A 94 11.85 7.39 -2.21
N ALA A 95 12.79 8.31 -1.99
CA ALA A 95 13.70 8.24 -0.84
C ALA A 95 12.99 8.39 0.52
N LEU A 96 11.96 9.24 0.59
CA LEU A 96 11.15 9.39 1.81
C LEU A 96 10.21 8.21 2.00
N ALA A 97 9.62 7.71 0.91
CA ALA A 97 8.81 6.50 0.92
C ALA A 97 9.61 5.29 1.43
N ALA A 98 10.85 5.12 0.97
CA ALA A 98 11.74 4.06 1.40
C ALA A 98 11.94 4.05 2.92
N ARG A 99 12.30 5.21 3.50
CA ARG A 99 12.52 5.36 4.96
C ARG A 99 11.26 5.02 5.74
N ALA A 100 10.10 5.51 5.30
CA ALA A 100 8.83 5.24 5.98
C ALA A 100 8.39 3.77 5.86
N PHE A 101 8.64 3.11 4.72
CA PHE A 101 8.41 1.66 4.58
C PHE A 101 9.35 0.84 5.47
N GLU A 102 10.62 1.23 5.56
CA GLU A 102 11.58 0.55 6.42
C GLU A 102 11.20 0.65 7.90
N GLU A 103 10.80 1.84 8.36
CA GLU A 103 10.28 2.07 9.71
C GLU A 103 9.00 1.26 9.98
N ALA A 104 8.15 1.07 8.96
CA ALA A 104 6.98 0.20 9.05
C ALA A 104 7.31 -1.31 9.07
N GLY A 105 8.57 -1.70 8.82
CA GLY A 105 9.00 -3.09 8.66
C GLY A 105 8.69 -3.69 7.27
N TRP A 106 8.30 -2.88 6.30
CA TRP A 106 7.97 -3.28 4.92
C TRP A 106 9.22 -3.21 4.03
N LEU A 107 10.25 -3.97 4.38
CA LEU A 107 11.57 -3.89 3.75
C LEU A 107 11.55 -4.08 2.23
N GLY A 108 10.67 -4.94 1.70
CA GLY A 108 10.58 -5.16 0.26
C GLY A 108 10.04 -3.93 -0.48
N HIS A 109 9.10 -3.21 0.14
CA HIS A 109 8.61 -1.95 -0.42
C HIS A 109 9.67 -0.86 -0.27
N ALA A 110 10.40 -0.83 0.85
CA ALA A 110 11.52 0.10 1.03
C ALA A 110 12.60 -0.08 -0.05
N ALA A 111 13.00 -1.32 -0.33
CA ALA A 111 13.98 -1.64 -1.35
C ALA A 111 13.54 -1.20 -2.75
N ILE A 112 12.28 -1.46 -3.14
CA ILE A 112 11.71 -0.98 -4.41
C ILE A 112 11.78 0.56 -4.50
N GLN A 113 11.46 1.27 -3.42
CA GLN A 113 11.52 2.72 -3.43
C GLN A 113 12.97 3.24 -3.47
N LEU A 114 13.94 2.55 -2.88
CA LEU A 114 15.36 2.88 -3.05
C LEU A 114 15.82 2.68 -4.49
N GLU A 115 15.37 1.61 -5.17
CA GLU A 115 15.63 1.43 -6.61
C GLU A 115 15.05 2.58 -7.43
N ASN A 116 13.80 2.99 -7.15
CA ASN A 116 13.17 4.14 -7.81
C ASN A 116 13.90 5.46 -7.53
N ALA A 117 14.55 5.58 -6.38
CA ALA A 117 15.39 6.73 -6.03
C ALA A 117 16.81 6.65 -6.65
N GLY A 118 17.16 5.55 -7.33
CA GLY A 118 18.49 5.30 -7.88
C GLY A 118 19.53 4.81 -6.86
N ASP A 119 19.15 4.58 -5.60
CA ASP A 119 20.03 4.07 -4.56
C ASP A 119 20.09 2.53 -4.56
N MET A 120 20.71 1.99 -5.61
CA MET A 120 20.83 0.54 -5.81
C MET A 120 21.68 -0.13 -4.73
N ARG A 121 22.63 0.59 -4.13
CA ARG A 121 23.48 0.05 -3.06
C ARG A 121 22.66 -0.24 -1.82
N THR A 122 21.86 0.72 -1.36
CA THR A 122 21.01 0.52 -0.18
C THR A 122 19.87 -0.47 -0.48
N ALA A 123 19.30 -0.44 -1.69
CA ALA A 123 18.31 -1.43 -2.11
C ALA A 123 18.84 -2.86 -2.03
N ARG A 124 20.06 -3.11 -2.54
CA ARG A 124 20.74 -4.41 -2.45
C ARG A 124 20.82 -4.90 -1.01
N LEU A 125 21.24 -4.05 -0.06
CA LEU A 125 21.36 -4.43 1.35
C LEU A 125 20.02 -4.88 1.94
N LEU A 126 18.92 -4.19 1.61
CA LEU A 126 17.59 -4.57 2.07
C LEU A 126 17.11 -5.90 1.45
N TRP A 127 17.40 -6.12 0.17
CA TRP A 127 17.11 -7.40 -0.47
C TRP A 127 17.92 -8.55 0.13
N GLU A 128 19.22 -8.36 0.35
CA GLU A 128 20.08 -9.33 1.04
C GLU A 128 19.51 -9.68 2.41
N ARG A 129 19.12 -8.67 3.20
CA ARG A 129 18.47 -8.87 4.50
C ARG A 129 17.18 -9.69 4.40
N LEU A 130 16.34 -9.42 3.40
CA LEU A 130 15.11 -10.18 3.17
C LEU A 130 15.38 -11.65 2.82
N THR A 131 16.43 -11.96 2.06
CA THR A 131 16.77 -13.37 1.76
C THR A 131 17.09 -14.20 3.01
N GLN A 132 17.44 -13.53 4.12
CA GLN A 132 17.75 -14.16 5.40
C GLN A 132 16.55 -14.25 6.34
N ASP A 133 15.39 -13.67 5.98
CA ASP A 133 14.19 -13.68 6.81
C ASP A 133 13.63 -15.12 6.92
N PRO A 134 13.60 -15.72 8.13
CA PRO A 134 13.10 -17.08 8.32
C PRO A 134 11.67 -17.29 7.85
N ARG A 135 10.83 -16.23 7.89
CA ARG A 135 9.42 -16.28 7.48
C ARG A 135 9.26 -16.54 5.98
N LEU A 136 10.26 -16.21 5.17
CA LEU A 136 10.23 -16.47 3.73
C LEU A 136 10.56 -17.92 3.39
N ARG A 137 11.16 -18.68 4.30
CA ARG A 137 11.47 -20.10 4.06
C ARG A 137 10.20 -20.95 3.91
N SER A 138 9.10 -20.54 4.54
CA SER A 138 7.78 -21.16 4.39
C SER A 138 6.97 -20.59 3.22
N ASN A 139 7.49 -19.60 2.48
CA ASN A 139 6.84 -19.02 1.31
C ASN A 139 7.86 -18.88 0.18
N LEU A 140 8.17 -20.02 -0.45
CA LEU A 140 9.20 -20.14 -1.48
C LEU A 140 8.92 -19.26 -2.70
N TYR A 141 7.66 -19.01 -3.03
CA TYR A 141 7.29 -18.06 -4.09
C TYR A 141 7.79 -16.65 -3.78
N ILE A 142 7.49 -16.13 -2.59
CA ILE A 142 7.95 -14.79 -2.18
C ILE A 142 9.48 -14.75 -2.03
N LEU A 143 10.11 -15.82 -1.50
CA LEU A 143 11.56 -15.92 -1.47
C LEU A 143 12.18 -15.85 -2.88
N GLY A 144 11.57 -16.54 -3.85
CA GLY A 144 11.96 -16.50 -5.25
C GLY A 144 11.91 -15.09 -5.84
N LEU A 145 10.84 -14.34 -5.55
CA LEU A 145 10.70 -12.94 -5.98
C LEU A 145 11.75 -12.01 -5.33
N VAL A 146 12.01 -12.18 -4.03
CA VAL A 146 13.06 -11.42 -3.32
C VAL A 146 14.43 -11.66 -3.94
N ARG A 147 14.78 -12.92 -4.23
CA ARG A 147 16.06 -13.28 -4.87
C ARG A 147 16.16 -12.78 -6.30
N PHE A 148 15.05 -12.77 -7.04
CA PHE A 148 15.00 -12.18 -8.37
C PHE A 148 15.34 -10.68 -8.33
N ASN A 149 14.73 -9.93 -7.41
CA ASN A 149 15.02 -8.50 -7.24
C ASN A 149 16.46 -8.27 -6.78
N LEU A 150 16.98 -9.09 -5.86
CA LEU A 150 18.39 -9.03 -5.47
C LEU A 150 19.33 -9.25 -6.67
N SER A 151 19.03 -10.23 -7.52
CA SER A 151 19.79 -10.45 -8.76
C SER A 151 19.81 -9.21 -9.65
N ARG A 152 18.67 -8.52 -9.80
CA ARG A 152 18.58 -7.30 -10.60
C ARG A 152 19.39 -6.16 -10.00
N ALA A 153 19.30 -5.96 -8.68
CA ALA A 153 20.09 -4.95 -7.98
C ALA A 153 21.60 -5.22 -8.10
N CYS A 154 22.06 -6.47 -7.96
CA CYS A 154 23.45 -6.85 -8.19
C CYS A 154 23.89 -6.59 -9.64
N GLN A 155 23.03 -6.88 -10.62
CA GLN A 155 23.33 -6.63 -12.03
C GLN A 155 23.50 -5.13 -12.31
N GLN A 156 22.67 -4.26 -11.73
CA GLN A 156 22.80 -2.81 -11.88
C GLN A 156 24.02 -2.22 -11.17
N LEU A 157 24.62 -2.96 -10.24
CA LEU A 157 25.86 -2.62 -9.55
C LEU A 157 27.08 -3.35 -10.16
N ASP A 158 26.93 -3.94 -11.35
CA ASP A 158 27.96 -4.69 -12.07
C ASP A 158 28.54 -5.90 -11.32
N ASP A 159 27.84 -6.41 -10.30
CA ASP A 159 28.18 -7.64 -9.58
C ASP A 159 27.53 -8.85 -10.29
N HIS A 160 28.05 -9.17 -11.47
CA HIS A 160 27.51 -10.25 -12.31
C HIS A 160 27.57 -11.63 -11.65
N ALA A 161 28.57 -11.85 -10.78
CA ALA A 161 28.72 -13.11 -10.06
C ALA A 161 27.59 -13.30 -9.03
N ALA A 162 27.30 -12.28 -8.22
CA ALA A 162 26.17 -12.31 -7.30
C ALA A 162 24.84 -12.35 -8.05
N ALA A 163 24.69 -11.57 -9.12
CA ALA A 163 23.47 -11.56 -9.94
C ALA A 163 23.15 -12.97 -10.49
N ARG A 164 24.14 -13.65 -11.09
CA ARG A 164 23.94 -15.01 -11.61
C ARG A 164 23.54 -15.99 -10.52
N ARG A 165 24.18 -15.92 -9.35
CA ARG A 165 23.88 -16.80 -8.21
C ARG A 165 22.43 -16.63 -7.74
N GLU A 166 22.02 -15.39 -7.49
CA GLU A 166 20.68 -15.10 -6.96
C GLU A 166 19.58 -15.41 -7.97
N ARG A 167 19.84 -15.23 -9.28
CA ARG A 167 18.92 -15.68 -10.33
C ARG A 167 18.70 -17.19 -10.31
N VAL A 168 19.75 -17.99 -10.13
CA VAL A 168 19.62 -19.46 -10.02
C VAL A 168 18.82 -19.84 -8.78
N LEU A 169 19.14 -19.25 -7.63
CA LEU A 169 18.42 -19.51 -6.38
C LEU A 169 16.95 -19.06 -6.44
N SER A 170 16.66 -17.98 -7.18
CA SER A 170 15.30 -17.52 -7.46
C SER A 170 14.50 -18.56 -8.25
N MET A 171 15.05 -19.06 -9.36
CA MET A 171 14.38 -20.09 -10.17
C MET A 171 14.11 -21.35 -9.35
N GLN A 172 15.11 -21.85 -8.60
CA GLN A 172 14.94 -23.02 -7.73
C GLN A 172 13.83 -22.83 -6.70
N ALA A 173 13.71 -21.64 -6.09
CA ALA A 173 12.64 -21.37 -5.13
C ALA A 173 11.26 -21.31 -5.77
N ILE A 174 11.15 -20.76 -6.99
CA ILE A 174 9.88 -20.69 -7.74
C ILE A 174 9.46 -22.08 -8.22
N GLU A 175 10.40 -22.88 -8.74
CA GLU A 175 10.17 -24.27 -9.14
C GLU A 175 9.69 -25.10 -7.95
N ALA A 176 10.40 -25.05 -6.82
CA ALA A 176 9.99 -25.76 -5.61
C ALA A 176 8.64 -25.29 -5.06
N ALA A 177 8.29 -24.00 -5.23
CA ALA A 177 6.96 -23.50 -4.89
C ALA A 177 5.88 -24.13 -5.80
N ALA A 178 6.14 -24.20 -7.11
CA ALA A 178 5.25 -24.81 -8.09
C ALA A 178 5.03 -26.30 -7.81
N ASP A 179 6.11 -27.07 -7.59
CA ASP A 179 6.05 -28.49 -7.23
C ASP A 179 5.22 -28.73 -5.95
N GLY A 180 5.34 -27.82 -4.98
CA GLY A 180 4.54 -27.83 -3.76
C GLY A 180 3.04 -27.65 -4.03
N PHE A 181 2.66 -26.74 -4.92
CA PHE A 181 1.27 -26.56 -5.33
C PHE A 181 0.72 -27.78 -6.09
N GLU A 182 1.53 -28.38 -6.97
CA GLU A 182 1.16 -29.60 -7.70
C GLU A 182 0.94 -30.80 -6.76
N THR A 183 1.76 -30.92 -5.72
CA THR A 183 1.64 -31.99 -4.71
C THR A 183 0.38 -31.84 -3.85
N ILE A 184 -0.13 -30.61 -3.66
CA ILE A 184 -1.33 -30.30 -2.87
C ILE A 184 -2.61 -30.30 -3.75
N GLY A 185 -2.47 -30.47 -5.08
CA GLY A 185 -3.60 -30.54 -6.01
C GLY A 185 -4.30 -29.20 -6.26
N GLN A 186 -3.65 -28.08 -5.95
CA GLN A 186 -4.16 -26.74 -6.22
C GLN A 186 -3.55 -26.24 -7.53
N ARG A 187 -4.33 -26.28 -8.61
CA ARG A 187 -4.04 -25.61 -9.89
C ARG A 187 -4.88 -24.37 -10.03
#